data_AF-A0A970CGT2-F1
#
_entry.id   AF-A0A970CGT2-F1
#
_cell.length_a   1.000
_cell.length_b   1.000
_cell.length_c   1.000
_cell.angle_alpha   90.00
_cell.angle_beta   90.00
_cell.angle_gamma   90.00
#
_symmetry.space_group_name_H-M   'P 1'
#
loop_
_entity.id
_entity.type
_entity.pdbx_description
1 polymer ?
#
loop_
_entity_poly.entity_id
_entity_poly.type
_entity_poly.pdbx_seq_one_letter_code
_entity_poly.pdbx_strand_id
1 'polypeptide(L)'
;MKVPYGFAVDNDGRIAVDKTQAQTIQMIFREYLNGDSLGGLARILESRGIPSPSGNKRWGRAAIDKLLSSSKYVPLIISLELYTAVQFEKAARSNQELNNDGSTQRKATRYNSKNVLSGLLVCSECGANYRRITRASGEVVWRCANRVERRSCTQSPSIAEKDILQLICKELGMDTFDPERVRDLLDQIQIGHTGSISFEYRHIQRFYFF
;
A
#
# COMPACT_ATOMS: atom_id res chain seq x y z
N MET A 1 -17.47 -20.49 23.93
CA MET A 1 -16.74 -19.29 23.47
C MET A 1 -15.61 -19.76 22.56
N LYS A 2 -15.51 -19.30 21.30
CA LYS A 2 -14.43 -19.74 20.39
C LYS A 2 -13.16 -18.94 20.68
N VAL A 3 -12.06 -19.63 20.97
CA VAL A 3 -10.76 -19.01 21.21
C VAL A 3 -10.31 -18.26 19.94
N PRO A 4 -9.90 -16.98 20.03
CA PRO A 4 -9.42 -16.26 18.86
C PRO A 4 -8.13 -16.86 18.29
N TYR A 5 -7.96 -16.80 16.96
CA TYR A 5 -6.71 -17.16 16.31
C TYR A 5 -5.54 -16.33 16.88
N GLY A 6 -4.42 -16.98 17.19
CA GLY A 6 -3.31 -16.41 17.96
C GLY A 6 -3.25 -16.91 19.41
N PHE A 7 -4.32 -17.55 19.89
CA PHE A 7 -4.44 -18.00 21.26
C PHE A 7 -4.90 -19.46 21.33
N ALA A 8 -4.56 -20.13 22.42
CA ALA A 8 -4.98 -21.48 22.74
C ALA A 8 -5.38 -21.56 24.22
N VAL A 9 -6.14 -22.60 24.59
CA VAL A 9 -6.37 -22.92 26.00
C VAL A 9 -5.26 -23.87 26.44
N ASP A 10 -4.56 -23.52 27.52
CA ASP A 10 -3.51 -24.35 28.11
C ASP A 10 -4.09 -25.49 28.97
N ASN A 11 -3.20 -26.29 29.55
CA ASN A 11 -3.58 -27.45 30.38
C ASN A 11 -4.38 -27.06 31.64
N ASP A 12 -4.27 -25.81 32.09
CA ASP A 12 -4.96 -25.28 33.26
C ASP A 12 -6.30 -24.62 32.90
N GLY A 13 -6.72 -24.70 31.63
CA GLY A 13 -7.93 -24.06 31.15
C GLY A 13 -7.79 -22.54 30.93
N ARG A 14 -6.57 -21.99 30.99
CA ARG A 14 -6.30 -20.56 30.81
C ARG A 14 -5.99 -20.25 29.35
N ILE A 15 -6.26 -19.02 28.94
CA ILE A 15 -5.92 -18.56 27.59
C ILE A 15 -4.44 -18.20 27.54
N ALA A 16 -3.69 -18.92 26.72
CA ALA A 16 -2.28 -18.68 26.44
C ALA A 16 -2.06 -18.30 24.97
N VAL A 17 -0.93 -17.67 24.67
CA VAL A 17 -0.53 -17.34 23.30
C VAL A 17 -0.08 -18.61 22.58
N ASP A 18 -0.69 -18.90 21.43
CA ASP A 18 -0.17 -19.91 20.52
C ASP A 18 1.00 -19.31 19.75
N LYS A 19 2.22 -19.79 20.04
CA LYS A 19 3.46 -19.23 19.46
C LYS A 19 3.48 -19.26 17.93
N THR A 20 2.97 -20.32 17.31
CA THR A 20 2.99 -20.49 15.86
C THR A 20 2.01 -19.52 15.19
N GLN A 21 0.79 -19.41 15.75
CA GLN A 21 -0.21 -18.47 15.25
C GLN A 21 0.21 -17.01 15.54
N ALA A 22 0.84 -16.73 16.68
CA ALA A 22 1.38 -15.42 17.02
C ALA A 22 2.46 -14.96 16.04
N GLN A 23 3.41 -15.83 15.67
CA GLN A 23 4.40 -15.54 14.64
C GLN A 23 3.75 -15.22 13.28
N THR A 24 2.68 -15.94 12.95
CA THR A 24 1.90 -15.68 11.72
C THR A 24 1.25 -14.29 11.78
N ILE A 25 0.65 -13.91 12.90
CA ILE A 25 0.05 -12.57 13.10
C ILE A 25 1.13 -11.49 12.98
N GLN A 26 2.25 -11.62 13.69
CA GLN A 26 3.36 -10.67 13.63
C GLN A 26 3.92 -10.52 12.21
N MET A 27 4.02 -11.62 11.45
CA MET A 27 4.42 -11.59 10.05
C MET A 27 3.39 -10.84 9.20
N ILE A 28 2.09 -11.15 9.32
CA ILE A 28 1.03 -10.46 8.57
C ILE A 28 1.07 -8.93 8.80
N PHE A 29 1.24 -8.49 10.04
CA PHE A 29 1.34 -7.05 10.36
C PHE A 29 2.58 -6.41 9.70
N ARG A 30 3.75 -7.06 9.76
CA ARG A 30 4.99 -6.55 9.16
C ARG A 30 4.93 -6.49 7.65
N GLU A 31 4.53 -7.58 6.99
CA GLU A 31 4.46 -7.63 5.52
C GLU A 31 3.42 -6.64 4.98
N TYR A 32 2.33 -6.41 5.72
CA TYR A 32 1.37 -5.37 5.35
C TYR A 32 2.03 -3.99 5.29
N LEU A 33 2.85 -3.63 6.30
CA LEU A 33 3.60 -2.37 6.32
C LEU A 33 4.66 -2.30 5.21
N ASN A 34 5.32 -3.43 4.88
CA ASN A 34 6.29 -3.49 3.78
C ASN A 34 5.66 -3.24 2.39
N GLY A 35 4.33 -3.32 2.27
CA GLY A 35 3.65 -3.04 1.01
C GLY A 35 2.82 -4.21 0.48
N ASP A 36 2.72 -5.32 1.20
CA ASP A 36 1.85 -6.38 0.74
C ASP A 36 0.38 -5.96 0.84
N SER A 37 -0.31 -6.07 -0.30
CA SER A 37 -1.77 -5.97 -0.30
C SER A 37 -2.38 -7.17 0.44
N LEU A 38 -3.64 -7.05 0.88
CA LEU A 38 -4.38 -8.18 1.47
C LEU A 38 -4.39 -9.44 0.59
N GLY A 39 -4.37 -9.26 -0.74
CA GLY A 39 -4.26 -10.38 -1.68
C GLY A 39 -2.85 -10.90 -1.88
N GLY A 40 -1.84 -10.05 -1.64
CA GLY A 40 -0.42 -10.45 -1.54
C GLY A 40 -0.21 -11.34 -0.32
N LEU A 41 -0.63 -10.86 0.86
CA LEU A 41 -0.62 -11.61 2.11
C LEU A 41 -1.33 -12.97 1.98
N ALA A 42 -2.52 -13.00 1.37
CA ALA A 42 -3.24 -14.27 1.15
C ALA A 42 -2.42 -15.29 0.35
N ARG A 43 -1.67 -14.82 -0.66
CA ARG A 43 -0.80 -15.68 -1.48
C ARG A 43 0.45 -16.11 -0.72
N ILE A 44 1.04 -15.22 0.08
CA ILE A 44 2.19 -15.54 0.94
C ILE A 44 1.81 -16.64 1.92
N LEU A 45 0.68 -16.49 2.63
CA LEU A 45 0.18 -17.47 3.59
C LEU A 45 -0.09 -18.83 2.92
N GLU A 46 -0.73 -18.81 1.75
CA GLU A 46 -1.00 -20.02 0.95
C GLU A 46 0.29 -20.71 0.49
N SER A 47 1.27 -19.95 0.00
CA SER A 47 2.57 -20.49 -0.43
C SER A 47 3.39 -21.10 0.70
N ARG A 48 3.21 -20.59 1.94
CA ARG A 48 3.83 -21.12 3.15
C ARG A 48 3.01 -22.25 3.79
N GLY A 49 1.89 -22.65 3.19
CA GLY A 49 1.02 -23.72 3.69
C GLY A 49 0.30 -23.37 4.99
N ILE A 50 0.10 -22.09 5.31
CA ILE A 50 -0.52 -21.64 6.56
C ILE A 50 -2.06 -21.53 6.37
N PRO A 51 -2.85 -22.43 6.96
CA PRO A 51 -4.31 -22.42 6.79
C PRO A 51 -4.97 -21.25 7.52
N SER A 52 -6.14 -20.84 7.06
CA SER A 52 -6.95 -19.81 7.72
C SER A 52 -7.51 -20.30 9.07
N PRO A 53 -7.97 -19.38 9.96
CA PRO A 53 -8.59 -19.77 11.23
C PRO A 53 -9.85 -20.64 11.10
N SER A 54 -10.43 -20.68 9.89
CA SER A 54 -11.58 -21.53 9.55
C SER A 54 -11.17 -22.84 8.86
N GLY A 55 -9.87 -23.13 8.72
CA GLY A 55 -9.36 -24.34 8.09
C GLY A 55 -9.16 -24.27 6.57
N ASN A 56 -9.54 -23.17 5.91
CA ASN A 56 -9.35 -23.04 4.46
C ASN A 56 -7.87 -22.90 4.09
N LYS A 57 -7.46 -23.55 2.99
CA LYS A 57 -6.09 -23.47 2.44
C LYS A 57 -5.65 -22.05 2.11
N ARG A 58 -6.59 -21.23 1.59
CA ARG A 58 -6.33 -19.84 1.23
C ARG A 58 -7.09 -18.90 2.14
N TRP A 59 -6.39 -17.89 2.66
CA TRP A 59 -7.00 -16.82 3.44
C TRP A 59 -7.79 -15.86 2.54
N GLY A 60 -9.02 -15.53 2.94
CA GLY A 60 -9.80 -14.49 2.29
C GLY A 60 -9.29 -13.09 2.63
N ARG A 61 -9.40 -12.13 1.69
CA ARG A 61 -8.99 -10.73 1.92
C ARG A 61 -9.67 -10.11 3.14
N ALA A 62 -10.97 -10.38 3.31
CA ALA A 62 -11.75 -9.88 4.45
C ALA A 62 -11.28 -10.48 5.79
N ALA A 63 -10.79 -11.73 5.80
CA ALA A 63 -10.25 -12.36 7.01
C ALA A 63 -8.94 -11.70 7.44
N ILE A 64 -8.05 -11.43 6.48
CA ILE A 64 -6.79 -10.70 6.73
C ILE A 64 -7.07 -9.27 7.16
N ASP A 65 -8.01 -8.60 6.49
CA ASP A 65 -8.43 -7.24 6.84
C ASP A 65 -8.94 -7.16 8.29
N LYS A 66 -9.82 -8.08 8.68
CA LYS A 66 -10.34 -8.20 10.04
C LYS A 66 -9.26 -8.49 11.07
N LEU A 67 -8.27 -9.32 10.72
CA LEU A 67 -7.12 -9.61 11.57
C LEU A 67 -6.30 -8.33 11.82
N LEU A 68 -5.98 -7.58 10.76
CA LEU A 68 -5.23 -6.31 10.87
C LEU A 68 -5.99 -5.22 11.63
N SER A 69 -7.33 -5.23 11.64
CA SER A 69 -8.17 -4.29 12.40
C SER A 69 -8.38 -4.70 13.87
N SER A 70 -7.84 -5.83 14.33
CA SER A 70 -8.20 -6.34 15.65
C SER A 70 -7.20 -5.94 16.73
N SER A 71 -7.64 -5.08 17.65
CA SER A 71 -6.84 -4.65 18.81
C SER A 71 -6.61 -5.75 19.86
N LYS A 72 -7.32 -6.89 19.78
CA LYS A 72 -7.18 -8.02 20.73
C LYS A 72 -5.77 -8.62 20.81
N TYR A 73 -4.95 -8.35 19.81
CA TYR A 73 -3.57 -8.81 19.72
C TYR A 73 -2.59 -7.93 20.49
N VAL A 74 -3.03 -6.75 20.95
CA VAL A 74 -2.23 -5.79 21.70
C VAL A 74 -2.42 -6.01 23.21
N PRO A 75 -1.36 -6.02 24.05
CA PRO A 75 0.06 -6.03 23.69
C PRO A 75 0.65 -7.45 23.55
N LEU A 76 -0.17 -8.49 23.69
CA LEU A 76 0.29 -9.88 23.89
C LEU A 76 1.00 -10.51 22.68
N ILE A 77 0.60 -10.14 21.47
CA ILE A 77 1.16 -10.68 20.21
C ILE A 77 1.89 -9.57 19.42
N ILE A 78 1.36 -8.35 19.43
CA ILE A 78 1.94 -7.19 18.74
C ILE A 78 1.96 -5.97 19.68
N SER A 79 2.91 -5.06 19.45
CA SER A 79 2.97 -3.78 20.19
C SER A 79 1.85 -2.82 19.77
N LEU A 80 1.53 -1.86 20.64
CA LEU A 80 0.62 -0.76 20.32
C LEU A 80 1.14 0.05 19.13
N GLU A 81 2.46 0.26 19.06
CA GLU A 81 3.13 0.96 17.96
C GLU A 81 2.88 0.26 16.62
N LEU A 82 3.14 -1.05 16.53
CA LEU A 82 2.94 -1.82 15.31
C LEU A 82 1.46 -1.82 14.89
N TYR A 83 0.55 -1.97 15.85
CA TYR A 83 -0.88 -1.90 15.57
C TYR A 83 -1.29 -0.53 15.01
N THR A 84 -0.78 0.54 15.62
CA THR A 84 -1.07 1.93 15.26
C THR A 84 -0.54 2.26 13.87
N ALA A 85 0.70 1.89 13.56
CA ALA A 85 1.29 2.04 12.23
C ALA A 85 0.44 1.36 11.15
N VAL A 86 -0.04 0.13 11.42
CA VAL A 86 -0.95 -0.58 10.50
C VAL A 86 -2.28 0.17 10.33
N GLN A 87 -2.86 0.75 11.38
CA GLN A 87 -4.11 1.51 11.23
C GLN A 87 -3.92 2.75 10.36
N PHE A 88 -2.82 3.49 10.53
CA PHE A 88 -2.48 4.61 9.64
C PHE A 88 -2.30 4.17 8.20
N GLU A 89 -1.55 3.08 7.97
CA GLU A 89 -1.35 2.55 6.62
C GLU A 89 -2.66 2.06 6.00
N LYS A 90 -3.57 1.46 6.78
CA LYS A 90 -4.92 1.09 6.32
C LYS A 90 -5.73 2.31 5.89
N ALA A 91 -5.71 3.38 6.68
CA ALA A 91 -6.37 4.63 6.34
C ALA A 91 -5.77 5.27 5.08
N ALA A 92 -4.45 5.25 4.95
CA ALA A 92 -3.73 5.74 3.77
C ALA A 92 -4.13 4.95 2.50
N ARG A 93 -4.14 3.60 2.59
CA ARG A 93 -4.53 2.71 1.48
C ARG A 93 -6.03 2.69 1.19
N SER A 94 -6.85 3.27 2.06
CA SER A 94 -8.29 3.36 1.83
C SER A 94 -8.56 4.17 0.56
N ASN A 95 -9.46 3.67 -0.27
CA ASN A 95 -9.93 4.39 -1.46
C ASN A 95 -11.00 5.44 -1.11
N GLN A 96 -11.27 5.65 0.17
CA GLN A 96 -12.24 6.58 0.68
C GLN A 96 -11.53 7.73 1.40
N GLU A 97 -12.03 8.94 1.18
CA GLU A 97 -11.62 10.15 1.86
C GLU A 97 -12.85 10.75 2.53
N LEU A 98 -12.70 11.13 3.80
CA LEU A 98 -13.72 11.82 4.57
C LEU A 98 -13.60 13.31 4.29
N ASN A 99 -14.69 13.90 3.84
CA ASN A 99 -14.82 15.33 3.66
C ASN A 99 -15.14 16.00 4.99
N ASN A 100 -14.90 17.32 5.07
CA ASN A 100 -15.17 18.11 6.28
C ASN A 100 -16.65 18.11 6.70
N ASP A 101 -17.56 17.83 5.77
CA ASP A 101 -19.01 17.72 6.00
C ASP A 101 -19.45 16.31 6.46
N GLY A 102 -18.50 15.38 6.66
CA GLY A 102 -18.75 13.99 7.02
C GLY A 102 -19.14 13.09 5.85
N SER A 103 -19.26 13.63 4.63
CA SER A 103 -19.47 12.81 3.44
C SER A 103 -18.20 12.05 3.07
N THR A 104 -18.34 10.92 2.37
CA THR A 104 -17.21 10.13 1.89
C THR A 104 -17.12 10.21 0.37
N GLN A 105 -15.98 10.64 -0.15
CA GLN A 105 -15.66 10.57 -1.58
C GLN A 105 -14.62 9.49 -1.88
N ARG A 106 -14.60 9.01 -3.12
CA ARG A 106 -13.53 8.10 -3.55
C ARG A 106 -12.28 8.92 -3.86
N LYS A 107 -11.13 8.51 -3.32
CA LYS A 107 -9.85 9.08 -3.69
C LYS A 107 -9.62 8.93 -5.19
N ALA A 108 -9.03 9.96 -5.80
CA ALA A 108 -8.63 9.92 -7.21
C ALA A 108 -7.53 8.88 -7.48
N THR A 109 -6.76 8.52 -6.45
CA THR A 109 -5.72 7.50 -6.46
C THR A 109 -6.20 6.26 -5.71
N ARG A 110 -5.68 5.10 -6.11
CA ARG A 110 -5.89 3.83 -5.41
C ARG A 110 -4.53 3.18 -5.17
N TYR A 111 -4.33 2.70 -3.94
CA TYR A 111 -3.14 1.92 -3.62
C TYR A 111 -2.99 0.72 -4.56
N ASN A 112 -1.79 0.57 -5.16
CA ASN A 112 -1.46 -0.50 -6.07
C ASN A 112 -0.12 -1.13 -5.69
N SER A 113 -0.17 -2.28 -5.02
CA SER A 113 1.04 -3.00 -4.58
C SER A 113 1.92 -3.50 -5.73
N LYS A 114 1.44 -3.49 -6.98
CA LYS A 114 2.22 -3.95 -8.14
C LYS A 114 2.90 -2.82 -8.91
N ASN A 115 2.41 -1.60 -8.79
CA ASN A 115 2.88 -0.46 -9.58
C ASN A 115 2.88 0.79 -8.70
N VAL A 116 4.00 1.05 -8.02
CA VAL A 116 4.13 2.18 -7.07
C VAL A 116 3.86 3.53 -7.72
N LEU A 117 4.15 3.68 -9.02
CA LEU A 117 3.88 4.91 -9.77
C LEU A 117 2.38 5.19 -9.96
N SER A 118 1.52 4.18 -9.79
CA SER A 118 0.07 4.35 -9.95
C SER A 118 -0.47 5.24 -8.84
N GLY A 119 -0.93 6.43 -9.23
CA GLY A 119 -1.42 7.44 -8.29
C GLY A 119 -0.34 8.31 -7.66
N LEU A 120 0.93 8.13 -8.06
CA LEU A 120 2.01 9.03 -7.68
C LEU A 120 2.23 10.12 -8.74
N LEU A 121 2.03 9.78 -10.02
CA LEU A 121 2.22 10.69 -11.16
C LEU A 121 0.99 11.58 -11.37
N VAL A 122 1.16 12.90 -11.23
CA VAL A 122 0.08 13.90 -11.30
C VAL A 122 0.35 14.92 -12.41
N CYS A 123 -0.70 15.28 -13.14
CA CYS A 123 -0.64 16.28 -14.19
C CYS A 123 -0.64 17.70 -13.63
N SER A 124 0.35 18.51 -13.98
CA SER A 124 0.40 19.93 -13.57
C SER A 124 -0.71 20.77 -14.20
N GLU A 125 -1.28 20.35 -15.34
CA GLU A 125 -2.33 21.10 -16.05
C GLU A 125 -3.69 20.98 -15.38
N CYS A 126 -4.10 19.74 -15.08
CA CYS A 126 -5.48 19.45 -14.69
C CYS A 126 -5.60 18.72 -13.35
N GLY A 127 -4.48 18.50 -12.65
CA GLY A 127 -4.43 17.80 -11.36
C GLY A 127 -4.78 16.31 -11.41
N ALA A 128 -5.11 15.76 -12.59
CA ALA A 128 -5.48 14.36 -12.71
C ALA A 128 -4.24 13.46 -12.71
N ASN A 129 -4.40 12.25 -12.18
CA ASN A 129 -3.34 11.25 -12.21
C ASN A 129 -3.03 10.79 -13.63
N TYR A 130 -1.80 10.38 -13.86
CA TYR A 130 -1.42 9.63 -15.04
C TYR A 130 -1.82 8.15 -14.91
N ARG A 131 -2.16 7.54 -16.05
CA ARG A 131 -2.48 6.12 -16.19
C ARG A 131 -1.39 5.42 -16.98
N ARG A 132 -1.04 4.23 -16.52
CA ARG A 132 -0.16 3.30 -17.23
C ARG A 132 -0.90 2.67 -18.40
N ILE A 133 -0.34 2.78 -19.60
CA ILE A 133 -0.91 2.25 -20.84
C ILE A 133 0.17 1.43 -21.55
N THR A 134 -0.16 0.19 -21.90
CA THR A 134 0.70 -0.66 -22.73
C THR A 134 0.28 -0.47 -24.19
N ARG A 135 1.20 -0.02 -25.04
CA ARG A 135 0.97 0.15 -26.48
C ARG A 135 0.97 -1.21 -27.18
N ALA A 136 0.48 -1.24 -28.42
CA ALA A 136 0.54 -2.44 -29.26
C ALA A 136 1.99 -2.93 -29.49
N SER A 137 2.97 -2.02 -29.44
CA SER A 137 4.40 -2.35 -29.51
C SER A 137 4.94 -3.05 -28.26
N GLY A 138 4.16 -3.18 -27.18
CA GLY A 138 4.62 -3.62 -25.86
C GLY A 138 5.23 -2.51 -25.02
N GLU A 139 5.49 -1.33 -25.59
CA GLU A 139 6.01 -0.18 -24.86
C GLU A 139 4.99 0.31 -23.82
N VAL A 140 5.47 0.58 -22.61
CA VAL A 140 4.67 1.11 -21.52
C VAL A 140 4.87 2.61 -21.41
N VAL A 141 3.77 3.36 -21.49
CA VAL A 141 3.76 4.81 -21.34
C VAL A 141 2.74 5.26 -20.30
N TRP A 142 2.99 6.43 -19.73
CA TRP A 142 2.11 7.10 -18.80
C TRP A 142 1.43 8.28 -19.50
N ARG A 143 0.11 8.39 -19.37
CA ARG A 143 -0.69 9.49 -19.95
C ARG A 143 -1.69 10.03 -18.93
N CYS A 144 -1.91 11.34 -18.91
CA CYS A 144 -2.94 11.97 -18.07
C CYS A 144 -4.32 11.31 -18.27
N ALA A 145 -4.98 10.95 -17.17
CA ALA A 145 -6.30 10.31 -17.17
C ALA A 145 -7.36 11.18 -17.88
N ASN A 146 -7.43 12.47 -17.58
CA ASN A 146 -8.41 13.36 -18.20
C ASN A 146 -8.16 13.54 -19.70
N ARG A 147 -6.91 13.48 -20.18
CA ARG A 147 -6.60 13.51 -21.60
C ARG A 147 -7.11 12.25 -22.31
N VAL A 148 -6.94 11.07 -21.72
CA VAL A 148 -7.30 9.80 -22.37
C VAL A 148 -8.78 9.41 -22.19
N GLU A 149 -9.38 9.68 -21.03
CA GLU A 149 -10.77 9.30 -20.71
C GLU A 149 -11.77 10.38 -21.10
N ARG A 150 -11.44 11.66 -20.85
CA ARG A 150 -12.38 12.79 -20.99
C ARG A 150 -12.03 13.75 -22.12
N ARG A 151 -10.81 13.65 -22.68
CA ARG A 151 -10.26 14.56 -23.70
C ARG A 151 -10.26 16.04 -23.30
N SER A 152 -10.28 16.36 -22.00
CA SER A 152 -10.38 17.72 -21.48
C SER A 152 -9.05 18.37 -21.12
N CYS A 153 -7.95 17.62 -21.21
CA CYS A 153 -6.60 18.04 -20.84
C CYS A 153 -5.72 17.94 -22.08
N THR A 154 -5.05 19.05 -22.45
CA THR A 154 -4.43 19.23 -23.78
C THR A 154 -2.93 19.42 -23.72
N GLN A 155 -2.42 19.97 -22.62
CA GLN A 155 -1.01 20.22 -22.33
C GLN A 155 -0.45 19.20 -21.34
N SER A 156 -0.67 17.92 -21.63
CA SER A 156 -0.14 16.80 -20.85
C SER A 156 0.62 15.83 -21.77
N PRO A 157 1.94 15.71 -21.64
CA PRO A 157 2.76 14.84 -22.49
C PRO A 157 2.50 13.35 -22.23
N SER A 158 2.96 12.49 -23.15
CA SER A 158 3.08 11.05 -22.89
C SER A 158 4.52 10.76 -22.50
N ILE A 159 4.74 10.16 -21.34
CA ILE A 159 6.10 9.87 -20.84
C ILE A 159 6.30 8.35 -20.84
N ALA A 160 7.45 7.85 -21.28
CA ALA A 160 7.73 6.42 -21.22
C ALA A 160 8.02 5.98 -19.78
N GLU A 161 7.59 4.78 -19.41
CA GLU A 161 7.84 4.25 -18.06
C GLU A 161 9.35 4.19 -17.76
N LYS A 162 10.16 3.78 -18.73
CA LYS A 162 11.62 3.73 -18.61
C LYS A 162 12.23 5.09 -18.20
N ASP A 163 11.73 6.19 -18.75
CA ASP A 163 12.30 7.52 -18.51
C ASP A 163 11.94 8.00 -17.10
N ILE A 164 10.71 7.72 -16.65
CA ILE A 164 10.27 7.99 -15.27
C ILE A 164 11.11 7.19 -14.27
N LEU A 165 11.31 5.90 -14.52
CA LEU A 165 12.09 5.03 -13.63
C LEU A 165 13.55 5.50 -13.54
N GLN A 166 14.17 5.85 -14.67
CA GLN A 166 15.53 6.39 -14.70
C GLN A 166 15.66 7.70 -13.92
N LEU A 167 14.71 8.62 -14.10
CA LEU A 167 14.70 9.89 -13.37
C LEU A 167 14.53 9.70 -11.88
N ILE A 168 13.64 8.80 -11.45
CA ILE A 168 13.47 8.47 -10.02
C ILE A 168 14.75 7.87 -9.42
N CYS A 169 15.37 6.92 -10.12
CA CYS A 169 16.62 6.30 -9.65
C CYS A 169 17.72 7.35 -9.50
N LYS A 170 17.86 8.25 -10.48
CA LYS A 170 18.81 9.35 -10.43
C LYS A 170 18.52 10.30 -9.27
N GLU A 171 17.27 10.71 -9.10
CA GLU A 171 16.85 11.65 -8.05
C GLU A 171 17.09 11.08 -6.64
N LEU A 172 16.73 9.82 -6.41
CA LEU A 172 16.83 9.19 -5.10
C LEU A 172 18.20 8.54 -4.81
N GLY A 173 19.15 8.65 -5.75
CA GLY A 173 20.48 8.07 -5.66
C GLY A 173 20.45 6.53 -5.57
N MET A 174 19.67 5.88 -6.44
CA MET A 174 19.51 4.43 -6.47
C MET A 174 20.10 3.83 -7.75
N ASP A 175 20.86 2.74 -7.61
CA ASP A 175 21.41 1.99 -8.76
C ASP A 175 20.31 1.23 -9.51
N THR A 176 19.32 0.71 -8.77
CA THR A 176 18.16 -0.01 -9.30
C THR A 176 16.88 0.55 -8.71
N PHE A 177 15.80 0.49 -9.47
CA PHE A 177 14.50 0.97 -9.02
C PHE A 177 13.98 0.15 -7.83
N ASP A 178 13.78 0.83 -6.71
CA ASP A 178 13.23 0.26 -5.48
C ASP A 178 11.84 0.86 -5.20
N PRO A 179 10.76 0.07 -5.40
CA PRO A 179 9.40 0.52 -5.16
C PRO A 179 9.09 0.89 -3.70
N GLU A 180 9.79 0.30 -2.72
CA GLU A 180 9.58 0.59 -1.30
C GLU A 180 10.16 1.96 -0.97
N ARG A 181 11.40 2.20 -1.39
CA ARG A 181 12.06 3.49 -1.21
C ARG A 181 11.31 4.65 -1.88
N VAL A 182 10.72 4.43 -3.06
CA VAL A 182 9.84 5.41 -3.70
C VAL A 182 8.62 5.71 -2.82
N ARG A 183 7.98 4.67 -2.28
CA ARG A 183 6.78 4.81 -1.44
C ARG A 183 7.07 5.59 -0.17
N ASP A 184 8.23 5.35 0.44
CA ASP A 184 8.59 5.94 1.73
C ASP A 184 9.01 7.41 1.61
N LEU A 185 9.62 7.78 0.47
CA LEU A 185 10.19 9.12 0.29
C LEU A 185 9.27 10.07 -0.48
N LEU A 186 8.52 9.59 -1.47
CA LEU A 186 7.77 10.45 -2.39
C LEU A 186 6.28 10.44 -2.08
N ASP A 187 5.71 11.64 -1.98
CA ASP A 187 4.27 11.84 -1.85
C ASP A 187 3.59 11.99 -3.21
N GLN A 188 4.23 12.74 -4.12
CA GLN A 188 3.74 13.01 -5.47
C GLN A 188 4.90 13.22 -6.44
N ILE A 189 4.66 12.94 -7.72
CA ILE A 189 5.55 13.28 -8.83
C ILE A 189 4.73 14.08 -9.85
N GLN A 190 5.06 15.35 -10.05
CA GLN A 190 4.33 16.19 -11.01
C GLN A 190 4.97 16.10 -12.39
N ILE A 191 4.12 15.95 -13.41
CA ILE A 191 4.49 15.98 -14.82
C ILE A 191 4.00 17.30 -15.41
N GLY A 192 4.97 18.15 -15.73
CA GLY A 192 4.80 19.45 -16.36
C GLY A 192 4.41 19.38 -17.83
N HIS A 193 3.95 20.51 -18.37
CA HIS A 193 3.46 20.63 -19.75
C HIS A 193 4.49 20.23 -20.81
N THR A 194 5.77 20.51 -20.56
CA THR A 194 6.89 20.20 -21.48
C THR A 194 7.52 18.83 -21.22
N GLY A 195 6.98 18.05 -20.28
CA GLY A 195 7.54 16.78 -19.84
C GLY A 195 8.55 16.90 -18.70
N SER A 196 8.73 18.09 -18.13
CA SER A 196 9.49 18.26 -16.89
C SER A 196 8.87 17.42 -15.77
N ILE A 197 9.71 16.76 -14.97
CA ILE A 197 9.27 15.97 -13.82
C ILE A 197 9.82 16.62 -12.56
N SER A 198 8.95 16.86 -11.57
CA SER A 198 9.33 17.31 -10.23
C SER A 198 8.83 16.33 -9.16
N PHE A 199 9.56 16.27 -8.06
CA PHE A 199 9.35 15.31 -6.98
C PHE A 199 8.90 16.04 -5.72
N GLU A 200 7.78 15.59 -5.15
CA GLU A 200 7.27 16.06 -3.87
C GLU A 200 7.55 15.00 -2.82
N TYR A 201 8.31 15.36 -1.79
CA TYR A 201 8.76 14.45 -0.75
C TYR A 201 7.74 14.39 0.38
N ARG A 202 7.56 13.20 0.97
CA ARG A 202 6.79 13.05 2.20
C ARG A 202 7.46 13.88 3.30
N HIS A 203 6.65 14.64 4.04
CA HIS A 203 7.12 15.25 5.28
C HIS A 203 7.43 14.13 6.28
N ILE A 204 8.68 13.72 6.35
CA ILE A 204 9.15 12.83 7.42
C ILE A 204 9.07 13.66 8.70
N GLN A 205 8.03 13.47 9.51
CA GLN A 205 8.11 13.82 10.92
C GLN A 205 9.20 12.92 11.51
N ARG A 206 10.43 13.41 11.52
CA ARG A 206 11.51 12.87 12.34
C ARG A 206 11.06 13.06 13.79
N PHE A 207 10.37 12.07 14.34
CA PHE A 207 10.38 11.86 15.78
C PHE A 207 11.82 11.52 16.14
N TYR A 208 12.59 12.56 16.46
CA TYR A 208 13.87 12.38 17.13
C TYR A 208 13.58 11.76 18.49
N PHE A 209 13.98 10.49 18.64
CA PHE A 209 14.06 9.81 19.92
C PHE A 209 15.21 10.45 20.72
N PHE A 210 14.86 11.06 21.87
CA PHE A 210 15.76 11.25 23.01
C PHE A 210 15.33 10.29 24.11
#